data_AF-A0A0L0CHK2-F1
#
_entry.id   AF-A0A0L0CHK2-F1
#
_cell.length_a   1.000
_cell.length_b   1.000
_cell.length_c   1.000
_cell.angle_alpha   90.00
_cell.angle_beta   90.00
_cell.angle_gamma   90.00
#
_symmetry.space_group_name_H-M   'P 1'
#
loop_
_entity.id
_entity.type
_entity.pdbx_description
1 polymer ?
#
loop_
_entity_poly.entity_id
_entity_poly.type
_entity_poly.pdbx_seq_one_letter_code
_entity_poly.pdbx_strand_id
1 'polypeptide(L)'
;MTLKTDNNGGAWCPKHMVSNALKEYLQVDLLSVHVVTAIRTQGRFGKGQGQEYTEAYVLEYWRPGFTSWKRWKNTQGKENFSSVVV
;
A
#
# COMPACT_ATOMS: atom_id res chain seq x y z
N MET A 1 -1.66 -6.41 -19.16
CA MET A 1 -1.50 -6.34 -17.69
C MET A 1 -0.41 -7.30 -17.29
N THR A 2 0.61 -6.90 -16.50
CA THR A 2 1.16 -7.80 -15.46
C THR A 2 2.01 -7.07 -14.41
N LEU A 3 1.76 -7.39 -13.15
CA LEU A 3 2.58 -7.06 -11.99
C LEU A 3 3.19 -8.43 -11.57
N LYS A 4 4.52 -8.57 -11.44
CA LYS A 4 5.26 -9.79 -11.06
C LYS A 4 6.73 -9.44 -10.77
N THR A 5 7.38 -9.95 -9.71
CA THR A 5 8.87 -10.03 -9.64
C THR A 5 9.40 -10.99 -8.55
N ASP A 6 10.59 -11.57 -8.76
CA ASP A 6 11.48 -12.32 -7.83
C ASP A 6 12.95 -12.08 -8.31
N ASN A 7 14.05 -11.93 -7.55
CA ASN A 7 14.57 -12.61 -6.34
C ASN A 7 14.67 -11.72 -5.07
N ASN A 8 14.91 -12.36 -3.92
CA ASN A 8 14.83 -11.85 -2.53
C ASN A 8 13.39 -11.72 -1.97
N GLY A 9 12.48 -12.63 -2.35
CA GLY A 9 11.19 -12.82 -1.67
C GLY A 9 9.96 -12.24 -2.38
N GLY A 10 10.12 -11.39 -3.38
CA GLY A 10 9.09 -11.07 -4.37
C GLY A 10 7.94 -10.14 -3.92
N ALA A 11 7.99 -9.62 -2.69
CA ALA A 11 7.10 -8.57 -2.17
C ALA A 11 7.67 -7.91 -0.92
N TRP A 12 7.05 -6.82 -0.47
CA TRP A 12 7.25 -6.29 0.87
C TRP A 12 6.34 -7.03 1.86
N CYS A 13 6.94 -7.61 2.90
CA CYS A 13 6.21 -8.20 4.03
C CYS A 13 6.71 -7.52 5.31
N PRO A 14 5.82 -6.98 6.15
CA PRO A 14 6.23 -6.46 7.44
C PRO A 14 6.74 -7.60 8.34
N LYS A 15 7.65 -7.27 9.26
CA LYS A 15 8.21 -8.26 10.20
C LYS A 15 7.16 -8.76 11.19
N HIS A 16 6.26 -7.87 11.61
CA HIS A 16 5.21 -8.17 12.58
C HIS A 16 3.85 -8.28 11.88
N MET A 17 2.99 -9.13 12.45
CA MET A 17 1.60 -9.20 12.01
C MET A 17 0.91 -7.86 12.30
N VAL A 18 0.27 -7.32 11.27
CA VAL A 18 -0.52 -6.09 11.39
C VAL A 18 -1.69 -6.34 12.34
N SER A 19 -1.85 -5.46 13.32
CA SER A 19 -2.97 -5.48 14.26
C SER A 19 -3.39 -4.05 14.59
N ASN A 20 -4.48 -3.89 15.34
CA ASN A 20 -4.91 -2.55 15.78
C ASN A 20 -3.84 -1.80 16.59
N ALA A 21 -2.93 -2.52 17.25
CA ALA A 21 -1.84 -1.96 18.05
C ALA A 21 -0.54 -1.77 17.24
N LEU A 22 -0.35 -2.50 16.15
CA LEU A 22 0.88 -2.50 15.33
C LEU A 22 0.54 -2.07 13.91
N LYS A 23 0.79 -0.78 13.64
CA LYS A 23 0.66 -0.20 12.31
C LYS A 23 1.97 -0.36 11.56
N GLU A 24 1.95 -1.12 10.49
CA GLU A 24 3.05 -1.26 9.54
C GLU A 24 2.70 -0.48 8.27
N TYR A 25 3.71 0.09 7.61
CA TYR A 25 3.49 0.88 6.40
C TYR A 25 4.64 0.72 5.40
N LEU A 26 4.31 0.87 4.13
CA LEU A 26 5.27 1.08 3.06
C LEU A 26 5.20 2.55 2.64
N GLN A 27 6.26 3.31 2.91
CA GLN A 27 6.37 4.69 2.48
C GLN A 27 7.05 4.78 1.11
N VAL A 28 6.47 5.57 0.21
CA VAL A 28 7.06 5.90 -1.09
C VAL A 28 7.30 7.40 -1.14
N ASP A 29 8.57 7.80 -1.21
CA ASP A 29 8.94 9.20 -1.44
C ASP A 29 9.02 9.47 -2.95
N LEU A 30 8.17 10.38 -3.42
CA LEU A 30 8.10 10.77 -4.84
C LEU A 30 9.06 11.92 -5.18
N LEU A 31 9.84 12.43 -4.21
CA LEU A 31 10.86 13.49 -4.31
C LEU A 31 10.33 14.88 -4.70
N SER A 32 9.17 14.98 -5.33
CA SER A 32 8.46 16.23 -5.64
C SER A 32 6.94 16.04 -5.54
N VAL A 33 6.19 17.14 -5.63
CA VAL A 33 4.72 17.10 -5.51
C VAL A 33 4.11 16.49 -6.78
N HIS A 34 3.34 15.41 -6.60
CA HIS A 34 2.64 14.72 -7.68
C HIS A 34 1.13 14.65 -7.44
N VAL A 35 0.37 14.58 -8.52
CA VAL A 35 -1.05 14.20 -8.48
C VAL A 35 -1.14 12.69 -8.69
N VAL A 36 -1.46 11.96 -7.62
CA VAL A 36 -1.68 10.50 -7.68
C VAL A 36 -3.16 10.25 -7.96
N THR A 37 -3.45 9.62 -9.10
CA THR A 37 -4.83 9.36 -9.55
C THR A 37 -5.29 7.92 -9.33
N ALA A 38 -4.35 6.99 -9.20
CA ALA A 38 -4.65 5.58 -8.99
C ALA A 38 -3.53 4.89 -8.20
N ILE A 39 -3.92 3.86 -7.45
CA ILE A 39 -3.02 2.94 -6.75
C ILE A 39 -3.40 1.53 -7.19
N ARG A 40 -2.39 0.70 -7.45
CA ARG A 40 -2.56 -0.72 -7.69
C ARG A 40 -1.65 -1.49 -6.75
N THR A 41 -2.24 -2.45 -6.04
CA THR A 41 -1.52 -3.36 -5.14
C THR A 41 -1.34 -4.72 -5.81
N GLN A 42 -0.32 -5.46 -5.40
CA GLN A 42 -0.17 -6.88 -5.67
C GLN A 42 0.40 -7.57 -4.42
N GLY A 43 -0.08 -8.77 -4.14
CA GLY A 43 0.55 -9.66 -3.16
C GLY A 43 1.87 -10.25 -3.65
N ARG A 44 2.45 -11.14 -2.86
CA ARG A 44 3.65 -11.90 -3.24
C ARG A 44 3.32 -12.80 -4.42
N PHE A 45 4.09 -12.67 -5.50
CA PHE A 45 3.89 -13.53 -6.66
C PHE A 45 4.39 -14.95 -6.40
N GLY A 46 5.63 -15.12 -5.91
CA GLY A 46 6.18 -16.41 -5.51
C GLY A 46 6.14 -17.47 -6.61
N LYS A 47 6.48 -17.11 -7.85
CA LYS A 47 6.31 -17.96 -9.05
C LYS A 47 4.88 -18.50 -9.25
N GLY A 48 3.87 -17.81 -8.75
CA GLY A 48 2.45 -18.22 -8.79
C GLY A 48 2.00 -19.06 -7.60
N GLN A 49 2.87 -19.25 -6.59
CA GLN A 49 2.55 -19.97 -5.35
C GLN A 49 2.40 -19.03 -4.14
N GLY A 50 2.58 -17.72 -4.33
CA GLY A 50 2.35 -16.77 -3.25
C GLY A 50 0.89 -16.73 -2.82
N GLN A 51 0.68 -16.69 -1.51
CA GLN A 51 -0.64 -16.64 -0.86
C GLN A 51 -0.82 -15.36 -0.04
N GLU A 52 0.26 -14.59 0.10
CA GLU A 52 0.34 -13.43 0.95
C GLU A 52 -0.05 -12.19 0.14
N TYR A 53 -1.16 -11.56 0.53
CA TYR A 53 -1.61 -10.29 -0.02
C TYR A 53 -2.28 -9.46 1.05
N THR A 54 -2.32 -8.15 0.85
CA THR A 54 -3.01 -7.22 1.74
C THR A 54 -4.46 -7.11 1.32
N GLU A 55 -5.41 -7.61 2.11
CA GLU A 55 -6.84 -7.56 1.79
C GLU A 55 -7.39 -6.13 1.69
N ALA A 56 -6.93 -5.24 2.57
CA ALA A 56 -7.34 -3.85 2.58
C ALA A 56 -6.23 -2.95 3.15
N TYR A 57 -6.22 -1.70 2.69
CA TYR A 57 -5.23 -0.71 3.09
C TYR A 57 -5.86 0.66 3.30
N VAL A 58 -5.12 1.50 4.02
CA VAL A 58 -5.41 2.91 4.21
C VAL A 58 -4.31 3.71 3.52
N LEU A 59 -4.66 4.85 2.95
CA LEU A 59 -3.69 5.78 2.39
C LEU A 59 -3.52 6.98 3.32
N GLU A 60 -2.28 7.24 3.71
CA GLU A 60 -1.87 8.51 4.30
C GLU A 60 -0.91 9.22 3.34
N TYR A 61 -1.02 10.55 3.27
CA TYR A 61 -0.15 11.37 2.44
C TYR A 61 0.31 12.62 3.18
N TRP A 62 1.45 13.15 2.75
CA TRP A 62 2.01 14.40 3.23
C TRP A 62 2.47 15.23 2.04
N ARG A 63 2.45 16.55 2.19
CA ARG A 63 3.03 17.50 1.22
C ARG A 63 3.54 18.75 1.95
N PRO A 64 4.44 19.55 1.35
CA PRO A 64 4.92 20.78 1.95
C PRO A 64 3.79 21.67 2.48
N GLY A 65 3.98 22.21 3.69
CA GLY A 65 2.98 22.99 4.41
C GLY A 65 2.09 22.18 5.35
N PHE A 66 2.16 20.84 5.34
CA PHE A 66 1.46 20.02 6.33
C PHE A 66 2.32 19.82 7.57
N THR A 67 1.70 19.91 8.75
CA THR A 67 2.34 19.62 10.04
C THR A 67 2.26 18.14 10.43
N SER A 68 1.43 17.36 9.74
CA SER A 68 1.25 15.92 9.96
C SER A 68 0.73 15.22 8.71
N TRP A 69 0.91 13.90 8.66
CA TRP A 69 0.29 13.03 7.66
C TRP A 69 -1.23 13.18 7.71
N LYS A 70 -1.86 13.14 6.54
CA LYS A 70 -3.32 13.20 6.39
C LYS A 70 -3.84 11.91 5.81
N ARG A 71 -4.92 11.40 6.39
CA ARG A 71 -5.64 10.24 5.89
C ARG A 71 -6.47 10.62 4.67
N TRP A 72 -6.29 9.90 3.58
CA TRP A 72 -7.09 10.08 2.38
C TRP A 72 -8.46 9.44 2.55
N LYS A 73 -9.49 10.14 2.08
CA LYS A 73 -10.85 9.60 1.97
C LYS A 73 -11.35 9.83 0.55
N ASN A 74 -12.13 8.90 0.04
CA ASN A 74 -12.84 9.14 -1.21
C ASN A 74 -13.98 10.17 -1.02
N THR A 75 -14.69 10.50 -2.09
CA THR A 75 -15.82 11.45 -2.07
C THR A 75 -16.98 11.02 -1.18
N GLN A 76 -17.05 9.75 -0.80
CA GLN A 76 -18.05 9.18 0.12
C GLN A 76 -17.54 9.09 1.56
N GLY A 77 -16.32 9.59 1.84
CA GLY A 77 -15.71 9.53 3.17
C GLY A 77 -15.11 8.18 3.55
N LYS A 78 -15.06 7.19 2.64
CA LYS A 78 -14.43 5.88 2.88
C LYS A 78 -12.90 6.02 2.87
N GLU A 79 -12.25 5.34 3.81
CA GLU A 79 -10.79 5.39 4.00
C GLU A 79 -10.09 4.03 3.98
N ASN A 80 -10.86 2.94 4.07
CA ASN A 80 -10.36 1.57 4.03
C ASN A 80 -10.63 1.00 2.64
N PHE A 81 -9.59 0.80 1.84
CA PHE A 81 -9.69 0.39 0.44
C PHE A 81 -9.33 -1.08 0.30
N SER A 82 -10.24 -1.86 -0.26
CA SER A 82 -9.98 -3.25 -0.58
C SER A 82 -8.95 -3.33 -1.72
N SER A 83 -7.94 -4.16 -1.55
CA SER A 83 -7.07 -4.52 -2.66
C SER A 83 -7.84 -5.38 -3.64
N VAL A 84 -7.59 -5.17 -4.93
CA VAL A 84 -8.05 -6.10 -5.96
C VAL A 84 -6.95 -7.14 -6.13
N VAL A 85 -7.24 -8.40 -5.82
CA VAL A 85 -6.33 -9.52 -6.08
C VAL A 85 -6.33 -9.76 -7.59
N VAL A 86 -5.17 -9.57 -8.22
CA VAL A 86 -4.92 -9.79 -9.65
C VAL A 86 -3.71 -10.68 -9.86
#